data_AF-A0A376B8L3-F1
#
_entry.id   AF-A0A376B8L3-F1
#
_cell.length_a   1.000
_cell.length_b   1.000
_cell.length_c   1.000
_cell.angle_alpha   90.00
_cell.angle_beta   90.00
_cell.angle_gamma   90.00
#
_symmetry.space_group_name_H-M   'P 1'
#
loop_
_entity.id
_entity.type
_entity.pdbx_description
1 polymer ?
#
loop_
_entity_poly.entity_id
_entity_poly.type
_entity_poly.pdbx_seq_one_letter_code
_entity_poly.pdbx_strand_id
1 'polypeptide(L)'
;MSATNSYIIPELKKSYKKLLKNLVHANKKSRIHQLQEENKKKIAMLTYQRINLVRQNSVNSLDPKLKLKNVQLLSALNKKVDILKTLDPAKDKSLLFCPLSSKFKKLLVSSSSQNSPVNISHRIKHLNEIADFVKNQSEYDQLLERYNPGMTMSQEENVKRTAAKVGLQIPHTDKDI
;
A
#
# COMPACT_ATOMS: atom_id res chain seq x y z
N MET A 1 -0.84 8.89 46.92
CA MET A 1 -1.46 8.43 45.66
C MET A 1 -0.68 8.84 44.38
N SER A 2 0.63 9.13 44.45
CA SER A 2 1.38 9.65 43.28
C SER A 2 2.11 8.60 42.43
N ALA A 3 2.27 7.36 42.90
CA ALA A 3 3.07 6.35 42.20
C ALA A 3 2.36 5.74 40.97
N THR A 4 1.04 5.56 41.03
CA THR A 4 0.26 4.89 39.97
C THR A 4 0.18 5.73 38.68
N ASN A 5 0.06 7.06 38.81
CA ASN A 5 -0.02 7.96 37.65
C ASN A 5 1.27 8.02 36.81
N SER A 6 2.43 7.71 37.40
CA SER A 6 3.71 7.75 36.71
C SER A 6 3.84 6.64 35.65
N TYR A 7 3.27 5.45 35.89
CA TYR A 7 3.36 4.29 35.00
C TYR A 7 2.30 4.24 33.90
N ILE A 8 1.14 4.86 34.15
CA ILE A 8 -0.03 4.81 33.26
C ILE A 8 0.23 5.47 31.90
N ILE A 9 0.90 6.62 31.87
CA ILE A 9 1.17 7.38 30.64
C ILE A 9 2.16 6.64 29.72
N PRO A 10 3.30 6.12 30.22
CA PRO A 10 4.18 5.24 29.45
C PRO A 10 3.48 4.01 28.87
N GLU A 11 2.60 3.38 29.65
CA GLU A 11 1.89 2.18 29.23
C GLU A 11 0.85 2.46 28.14
N LEU A 12 0.12 3.57 28.24
CA LEU A 12 -0.77 4.06 27.19
C LEU A 12 -0.01 4.34 25.89
N LYS A 13 1.18 4.94 25.99
CA LYS A 13 2.05 5.17 24.82
C LYS A 13 2.51 3.84 24.22
N LYS A 14 2.78 2.82 25.03
CA LYS A 14 3.18 1.47 24.59
C LYS A 14 2.06 0.77 23.85
N SER A 15 0.84 0.73 24.40
CA SER A 15 -0.33 0.11 23.74
C SER A 15 -0.70 0.82 22.44
N TYR A 16 -0.64 2.16 22.42
CA TYR A 16 -0.82 2.94 21.20
C TYR A 16 0.20 2.59 20.11
N LYS A 17 1.49 2.51 20.45
CA LYS A 17 2.54 2.10 19.51
C LYS A 17 2.34 0.67 19.00
N LYS A 18 1.91 -0.25 19.88
CA LYS A 18 1.58 -1.63 19.51
C LYS A 18 0.47 -1.66 18.45
N LEU A 19 -0.62 -0.93 18.67
CA LEU A 19 -1.71 -0.81 17.71
C LEU A 19 -1.23 -0.25 16.37
N LEU A 20 -0.46 0.85 16.37
CA LEU A 20 0.07 1.43 15.13
C LEU A 20 0.94 0.44 14.35
N LYS A 21 1.81 -0.30 15.03
CA LYS A 21 2.68 -1.31 14.41
C LYS A 21 1.84 -2.39 13.72
N ASN A 22 0.80 -2.89 14.40
CA ASN A 22 -0.07 -3.94 13.85
C ASN A 22 -0.89 -3.41 12.66
N LEU A 23 -1.41 -2.18 12.73
CA LEU A 23 -2.09 -1.54 11.61
C LEU A 23 -1.18 -1.35 10.39
N VAL A 24 0.08 -0.95 10.61
CA VAL A 24 1.07 -0.84 9.52
C VAL A 24 1.32 -2.19 8.87
N HIS A 25 1.50 -3.24 9.68
CA HIS A 25 1.72 -4.60 9.17
C HIS A 25 0.52 -5.11 8.37
N ALA A 26 -0.68 -5.01 8.93
CA ALA A 26 -1.93 -5.45 8.30
C ALA A 26 -2.15 -4.81 6.92
N ASN A 27 -1.88 -3.50 6.82
CA ASN A 27 -2.11 -2.74 5.58
C ASN A 27 -0.92 -2.83 4.59
N LYS A 28 0.21 -3.41 4.97
CA LYS A 28 1.45 -3.36 4.15
C LYS A 28 1.23 -3.98 2.78
N LYS A 29 0.61 -5.17 2.70
CA LYS A 29 0.36 -5.88 1.45
C LYS A 29 -0.53 -5.07 0.51
N SER A 30 -1.67 -4.58 1.01
CA SER A 30 -2.61 -3.74 0.24
C SER A 30 -1.95 -2.45 -0.25
N ARG A 31 -1.15 -1.77 0.58
CA ARG A 31 -0.45 -0.56 0.16
C ARG A 31 0.63 -0.80 -0.88
N ILE A 32 1.37 -1.92 -0.80
CA ILE A 32 2.32 -2.31 -1.85
C ILE A 32 1.58 -2.49 -3.18
N HIS A 33 0.44 -3.18 -3.17
CA HIS A 33 -0.39 -3.36 -4.36
C HIS A 33 -0.90 -2.02 -4.90
N GLN A 34 -1.38 -1.12 -4.05
CA GLN A 34 -1.80 0.23 -4.45
C GLN A 34 -0.65 1.03 -5.09
N LEU A 35 0.56 0.98 -4.50
CA LEU A 35 1.74 1.65 -5.06
C LEU A 35 2.16 1.05 -6.41
N GLN A 36 2.05 -0.28 -6.58
CA GLN A 36 2.30 -0.93 -7.87
C GLN A 36 1.33 -0.43 -8.93
N GLU A 37 0.03 -0.37 -8.63
CA GLU A 37 -1.00 0.12 -9.56
C GLU A 37 -0.82 1.61 -9.87
N GLU A 38 -0.49 2.44 -8.87
CA GLU A 38 -0.16 3.84 -9.10
C GLU A 38 1.07 4.01 -9.98
N ASN A 39 2.12 3.21 -9.79
CA ASN A 39 3.32 3.27 -10.61
C ASN A 39 3.02 2.89 -12.06
N LYS A 40 2.20 1.86 -12.29
CA LYS A 40 1.71 1.50 -13.63
C LYS A 40 0.99 2.68 -14.28
N LYS A 41 0.07 3.32 -13.56
CA LYS A 41 -0.66 4.53 -14.03
C LYS A 41 0.30 5.68 -14.35
N LYS A 42 1.28 5.96 -13.49
CA LYS A 42 2.28 7.01 -13.68
C LYS A 42 3.14 6.73 -14.92
N ILE A 43 3.58 5.48 -15.12
CA ILE A 43 4.34 5.07 -16.31
C ILE A 43 3.50 5.27 -17.58
N ALA A 44 2.24 4.84 -17.58
CA ALA A 44 1.34 5.04 -18.72
C ALA A 44 1.15 6.53 -19.04
N MET A 45 0.90 7.35 -18.02
CA MET A 45 0.76 8.81 -18.17
C MET A 45 2.03 9.45 -18.75
N LEU A 46 3.20 9.13 -18.23
CA LEU A 46 4.48 9.67 -18.73
C LEU A 46 4.78 9.20 -20.16
N THR A 47 4.41 7.97 -20.48
CA THR A 47 4.54 7.42 -21.85
C THR A 47 3.63 8.16 -22.82
N TYR A 48 2.40 8.44 -22.41
CA TYR A 48 1.47 9.26 -23.19
C TYR A 48 1.99 10.69 -23.41
N GLN A 49 2.47 11.35 -22.36
CA GLN A 49 3.10 12.67 -22.46
C GLN A 49 4.30 12.67 -23.43
N ARG A 50 5.12 11.63 -23.36
CA ARG A 50 6.25 11.42 -24.26
C ARG A 50 5.81 11.34 -25.73
N ILE A 51 4.81 10.51 -26.03
CA ILE A 51 4.27 10.36 -27.38
C ILE A 51 3.72 11.70 -27.90
N ASN A 52 3.00 12.44 -27.04
CA ASN A 52 2.47 13.75 -27.40
C ASN A 52 3.57 14.77 -27.71
N LEU A 53 4.65 14.80 -26.93
CA LEU A 53 5.79 15.70 -27.21
C LEU A 53 6.48 15.36 -28.54
N VAL A 54 6.65 14.07 -28.85
CA VAL A 54 7.21 13.64 -30.14
C VAL A 54 6.31 14.09 -31.30
N ARG A 55 4.99 13.95 -31.16
CA ARG A 55 4.01 14.41 -32.15
C ARG A 55 4.02 15.94 -32.32
N GLN A 56 4.17 16.69 -31.22
CA GLN A 56 4.29 18.15 -31.29
C GLN A 56 5.58 18.59 -32.00
N ASN A 57 6.68 17.87 -31.77
CA ASN A 57 7.96 18.16 -32.42
C ASN A 57 7.94 17.93 -33.93
N SER A 58 7.21 16.93 -34.44
CA SER A 58 7.09 16.72 -35.89
C SER A 58 6.29 17.83 -36.56
N VAL A 59 5.29 18.39 -35.88
CA VAL A 59 4.43 19.46 -36.41
C VAL A 59 5.12 20.84 -36.33
N ASN A 60 5.78 21.16 -35.23
CA ASN A 60 6.39 22.49 -34.98
C ASN A 60 7.83 22.61 -35.50
N SER A 61 8.08 22.16 -36.74
CA SER A 61 9.43 21.94 -37.30
C SER A 61 10.29 23.20 -37.52
N LEU A 62 9.81 24.40 -37.20
CA LEU A 62 10.40 25.67 -37.66
C LEU A 62 11.35 26.33 -36.64
N ASP A 63 11.18 26.12 -35.32
CA ASP A 63 11.98 26.82 -34.30
C ASP A 63 13.07 25.94 -33.66
N PRO A 64 14.37 26.22 -33.87
CA PRO A 64 15.47 25.39 -33.33
C PRO A 64 15.55 25.41 -31.79
N LYS A 65 15.22 26.55 -31.17
CA LYS A 65 15.25 26.70 -29.70
C LYS A 65 14.15 25.87 -29.01
N LEU A 66 12.96 25.81 -29.60
CA LEU A 66 11.85 24.99 -29.10
C LEU A 66 12.16 23.50 -29.21
N LYS A 67 12.77 23.07 -30.32
CA LYS A 67 13.23 21.67 -30.50
C LYS A 67 14.20 21.26 -29.41
N LEU A 68 15.21 22.08 -29.11
CA LEU A 68 16.19 21.79 -28.06
C LEU A 68 15.51 21.60 -26.69
N LYS A 69 14.58 22.48 -26.32
CA LYS A 69 13.81 22.38 -25.08
C LYS A 69 13.00 21.07 -25.03
N ASN A 70 12.36 20.69 -26.12
CA ASN A 70 11.55 19.47 -26.17
C ASN A 70 12.40 18.19 -26.10
N VAL A 71 13.61 18.19 -26.68
CA VAL A 71 14.58 17.09 -26.53
C VAL A 71 15.01 16.95 -25.07
N GLN A 72 15.27 18.06 -24.37
CA GLN A 72 15.59 18.04 -22.94
C GLN A 72 14.43 17.47 -22.11
N LEU A 73 13.20 17.92 -22.37
CA LEU A 73 12.00 17.39 -21.70
C LEU A 73 11.81 15.90 -21.97
N LEU A 74 11.99 15.45 -23.21
CA LEU A 74 11.93 14.05 -23.59
C LEU A 74 12.94 13.20 -22.80
N SER A 75 14.19 13.67 -22.70
CA SER A 75 15.22 13.00 -21.91
C SER A 75 14.85 12.92 -20.42
N ALA A 76 14.25 13.98 -19.86
CA ALA A 76 13.79 14.01 -18.48
C ALA A 76 12.62 13.05 -18.23
N LEU A 77 11.68 12.95 -19.18
CA LEU A 77 10.57 11.98 -19.11
C LEU A 77 11.08 10.54 -19.17
N ASN A 78 12.04 10.23 -20.05
CA ASN A 78 12.65 8.90 -20.12
C ASN A 78 13.31 8.52 -18.79
N LYS A 79 14.13 9.42 -18.22
CA LYS A 79 14.74 9.21 -16.90
C LYS A 79 13.69 8.91 -15.83
N LYS A 80 12.57 9.65 -15.80
CA LYS A 80 11.48 9.41 -14.84
C LYS A 80 10.83 8.03 -15.03
N VAL A 81 10.61 7.60 -16.28
CA VAL A 81 10.06 6.27 -16.58
C VAL A 81 11.03 5.18 -16.12
N ASP A 82 12.33 5.33 -16.38
CA ASP A 82 13.34 4.33 -16.00
C ASP A 82 13.47 4.22 -14.47
N ILE A 83 13.40 5.35 -13.76
CA ILE A 83 13.30 5.36 -12.30
C ILE A 83 12.07 4.59 -11.84
N LEU A 84 10.88 4.87 -12.38
CA LEU A 84 9.65 4.19 -11.96
C LEU A 84 9.65 2.68 -12.25
N LYS A 85 10.35 2.23 -13.30
CA LYS A 85 10.52 0.81 -13.63
C LYS A 85 11.47 0.07 -12.69
N THR A 86 12.49 0.77 -12.20
CA THR A 86 13.53 0.19 -11.32
C THR A 86 13.17 0.25 -9.85
N LEU A 87 12.26 1.14 -9.46
CA LEU A 87 11.77 1.24 -8.08
C LEU A 87 10.98 0.00 -7.68
N ASP A 88 11.41 -0.64 -6.59
CA ASP A 88 10.67 -1.70 -5.90
C ASP A 88 9.70 -1.07 -4.89
N PRO A 89 8.36 -1.15 -5.10
CA PRO A 89 7.38 -0.56 -4.20
C PRO A 89 7.41 -1.15 -2.78
N ALA A 90 7.93 -2.36 -2.60
CA ALA A 90 8.03 -2.99 -1.29
C ALA A 90 9.08 -2.34 -0.36
N LYS A 91 10.05 -1.63 -0.94
CA LYS A 91 11.14 -0.95 -0.22
C LYS A 91 10.83 0.49 0.15
N ASP A 92 9.64 1.00 -0.21
CA ASP A 92 9.25 2.36 0.12
C ASP A 92 9.09 2.56 1.63
N LYS A 93 9.84 3.52 2.18
CA LYS A 93 9.80 3.90 3.60
C LYS A 93 8.42 4.46 3.99
N SER A 94 7.63 4.98 3.05
CA SER A 94 6.27 5.47 3.30
C SER A 94 5.34 4.38 3.86
N LEU A 95 5.66 3.11 3.59
CA LEU A 95 4.93 1.93 4.10
C LEU A 95 5.10 1.72 5.60
N LEU A 96 6.16 2.26 6.20
CA LEU A 96 6.42 2.11 7.64
C LEU A 96 5.53 3.01 8.51
N PHE A 97 4.79 3.93 7.88
CA PHE A 97 4.00 4.93 8.58
C PHE A 97 2.51 4.68 8.43
N CYS A 98 1.76 4.86 9.52
CA CYS A 98 0.30 4.88 9.48
C CYS A 98 -0.20 6.30 9.13
N PRO A 99 -0.95 6.49 8.02
CA PRO A 99 -1.46 7.81 7.62
C PRO A 99 -2.36 8.45 8.68
N LEU A 100 -3.10 7.63 9.43
CA LEU A 100 -4.06 8.07 10.43
C LEU A 100 -3.43 8.31 11.82
N SER A 101 -2.12 8.14 11.96
CA SER A 101 -1.42 8.26 13.26
C SER A 101 -1.70 9.60 13.95
N SER A 102 -1.66 10.71 13.20
CA SER A 102 -1.95 12.06 13.72
C SER A 102 -3.40 12.20 14.20
N LYS A 103 -4.37 11.66 13.43
CA LYS A 103 -5.80 11.65 13.80
C LYS A 103 -6.03 10.81 15.05
N PHE A 104 -5.44 9.62 15.14
CA PHE A 104 -5.53 8.78 16.33
C PHE A 104 -4.92 9.46 17.55
N LYS A 105 -3.76 10.10 17.40
CA LYS A 105 -3.12 10.86 18.49
C LYS A 105 -4.04 11.99 18.97
N LYS A 106 -4.67 12.73 18.06
CA LYS A 106 -5.66 13.76 18.40
C LYS A 106 -6.83 13.18 19.17
N LEU A 107 -7.45 12.10 18.70
CA LEU A 107 -8.56 11.43 19.42
C LEU A 107 -8.14 10.97 20.84
N LEU A 108 -6.92 10.47 20.98
CA LEU A 108 -6.36 10.07 22.27
C LEU A 108 -6.12 11.26 23.21
N VAL A 109 -5.75 12.42 22.68
CA VAL A 109 -5.51 13.64 23.46
C VAL A 109 -6.83 14.36 23.78
N SER A 110 -7.74 14.49 22.81
CA SER A 110 -9.04 15.17 22.96
C SER A 110 -9.98 14.47 23.95
N SER A 111 -9.74 13.19 24.26
CA SER A 111 -10.45 12.46 25.32
C SER A 111 -9.98 12.81 26.75
N SER A 112 -9.16 13.85 26.92
CA SER A 112 -8.57 14.28 28.19
C SER A 112 -9.56 14.73 29.27
N SER A 113 -10.80 15.06 28.91
CA SER A 113 -11.84 15.44 29.89
C SER A 113 -12.24 14.27 30.83
N GLN A 114 -11.88 13.03 30.47
CA GLN A 114 -12.20 11.79 31.20
C GLN A 114 -10.95 11.13 31.81
N ASN A 115 -9.93 11.89 32.19
CA ASN A 115 -8.62 11.40 32.68
C ASN A 115 -8.67 10.85 34.14
N SER A 116 -9.66 10.03 34.48
CA SER A 116 -9.59 9.22 35.70
C SER A 116 -8.62 8.05 35.50
N PRO A 117 -7.90 7.59 36.54
CA PRO A 117 -6.98 6.47 36.41
C PRO A 117 -7.68 5.19 35.91
N VAL A 118 -8.94 5.00 36.30
CA VAL A 118 -9.80 3.88 35.85
C VAL A 118 -10.06 3.97 34.34
N ASN A 119 -10.44 5.14 33.83
CA ASN A 119 -10.70 5.35 32.41
C ASN A 119 -9.43 5.13 31.55
N ILE A 120 -8.27 5.53 32.04
CA ILE A 120 -7.02 5.34 31.28
C ILE A 120 -6.65 3.86 31.23
N SER A 121 -6.84 3.10 32.32
CA SER A 121 -6.65 1.65 32.32
C SER A 121 -7.59 0.94 31.34
N HIS A 122 -8.87 1.33 31.28
CA HIS A 122 -9.80 0.80 30.26
C HIS A 122 -9.34 1.12 28.84
N ARG A 123 -8.85 2.34 28.59
CA ARG A 123 -8.31 2.73 27.27
C ARG A 123 -7.09 1.91 26.89
N ILE A 124 -6.17 1.66 27.83
CA ILE A 124 -5.02 0.79 27.61
C ILE A 124 -5.49 -0.61 27.21
N LYS A 125 -6.46 -1.17 27.93
CA LYS A 125 -7.05 -2.49 27.64
C LYS A 125 -7.64 -2.53 26.24
N HIS A 126 -8.51 -1.58 25.90
CA HIS A 126 -9.13 -1.52 24.57
C HIS A 126 -8.12 -1.37 23.43
N LEU A 127 -7.07 -0.54 23.61
CA LEU A 127 -6.00 -0.42 22.61
C LEU A 127 -5.28 -1.75 22.39
N ASN A 128 -5.04 -2.52 23.45
CA ASN A 128 -4.44 -3.85 23.35
C ASN A 128 -5.38 -4.85 22.66
N GLU A 129 -6.66 -4.89 23.03
CA GLU A 129 -7.69 -5.75 22.42
C GLU A 129 -7.79 -5.50 20.91
N ILE A 130 -7.86 -4.23 20.49
CA ILE A 130 -7.90 -3.85 19.07
C ILE A 130 -6.60 -4.25 18.38
N ALA A 131 -5.44 -4.03 19.02
CA ALA A 131 -4.16 -4.41 18.43
C ALA A 131 -4.07 -5.92 18.20
N ASP A 132 -4.56 -6.72 19.14
CA ASP A 132 -4.57 -8.18 19.04
C ASP A 132 -5.57 -8.66 18.00
N PHE A 133 -6.76 -8.05 17.92
CA PHE A 133 -7.73 -8.32 16.86
C PHE A 133 -7.13 -8.09 15.46
N VAL A 134 -6.49 -6.95 15.22
CA VAL A 134 -5.87 -6.64 13.92
C VAL A 134 -4.77 -7.64 13.56
N LYS A 135 -3.97 -8.06 14.54
CA LYS A 135 -2.94 -9.08 14.34
C LYS A 135 -3.57 -10.41 13.95
N ASN A 136 -4.57 -10.86 14.71
CA ASN A 136 -5.25 -12.13 14.47
C ASN A 136 -5.97 -12.13 13.12
N GLN A 137 -6.60 -11.02 12.72
CA GLN A 137 -7.21 -10.89 11.39
C GLN A 137 -6.18 -11.04 10.29
N SER A 138 -5.00 -10.41 10.45
CA SER A 138 -3.92 -10.52 9.46
C SER A 138 -3.34 -11.94 9.36
N GLU A 139 -3.28 -12.66 10.49
CA GLU A 139 -2.84 -14.06 10.52
C GLU A 139 -3.91 -14.98 9.91
N TYR A 140 -5.18 -14.74 10.19
CA TYR A 140 -6.30 -15.45 9.58
C TYR A 140 -6.28 -15.31 8.06
N ASP A 141 -6.13 -14.09 7.54
CA ASP A 141 -6.07 -13.85 6.09
C ASP A 141 -4.89 -14.61 5.45
N GLN A 142 -3.72 -14.64 6.10
CA GLN A 142 -2.55 -15.39 5.63
C GLN A 142 -2.78 -16.91 5.63
N LEU A 143 -3.41 -17.45 6.68
CA LEU A 143 -3.75 -18.86 6.74
C LEU A 143 -4.77 -19.22 5.65
N LEU A 144 -5.78 -18.37 5.45
CA LEU A 144 -6.80 -18.56 4.43
C LEU A 144 -6.19 -18.63 3.02
N GLU A 145 -5.27 -17.72 2.69
CA GLU A 145 -4.53 -17.74 1.41
C GLU A 145 -3.68 -19.01 1.25
N ARG A 146 -3.06 -19.51 2.33
CA ARG A 146 -2.20 -20.70 2.30
C ARG A 146 -2.98 -21.99 2.10
N TYR A 147 -4.09 -22.15 2.80
CA TYR A 147 -4.87 -23.38 2.80
C TYR A 147 -5.98 -23.38 1.74
N ASN A 148 -6.43 -22.21 1.29
CA ASN A 148 -7.41 -22.07 0.21
C ASN A 148 -6.95 -21.11 -0.91
N PRO A 149 -5.86 -21.43 -1.61
CA PRO A 149 -5.35 -20.58 -2.69
C PRO A 149 -6.31 -20.50 -3.89
N GLY A 150 -7.26 -21.44 -4.01
CA GLY A 150 -8.26 -21.44 -5.08
C GLY A 150 -9.37 -20.40 -4.89
N MET A 151 -9.50 -19.80 -3.70
CA MET A 151 -10.53 -18.81 -3.40
C MET A 151 -10.34 -17.49 -4.15
N THR A 152 -9.08 -17.11 -4.42
CA THR A 152 -8.74 -15.89 -5.16
C THR A 152 -8.44 -16.13 -6.64
N MET A 153 -8.38 -17.40 -7.08
CA MET A 153 -8.12 -17.76 -8.47
C MET A 153 -9.35 -17.51 -9.34
N SER A 154 -9.12 -17.04 -10.56
CA SER A 154 -10.21 -16.96 -11.53
C SER A 154 -10.73 -18.37 -11.83
N GLN A 155 -11.98 -18.47 -12.26
CA GLN A 155 -12.56 -19.77 -12.59
C GLN A 155 -11.73 -20.50 -13.66
N GLU A 156 -11.25 -19.78 -14.67
CA GLU A 156 -10.39 -20.33 -15.71
C GLU A 156 -9.06 -20.90 -15.16
N GLU A 157 -8.42 -20.18 -14.23
CA GLU A 157 -7.18 -20.61 -13.59
C GLU A 157 -7.40 -21.86 -12.72
N ASN A 158 -8.53 -21.92 -12.01
CA ASN A 158 -8.94 -23.09 -11.23
C ASN A 158 -9.17 -24.32 -12.11
N VAL A 159 -9.85 -24.19 -13.26
CA VAL A 159 -10.02 -25.29 -14.20
C VAL A 159 -8.65 -25.72 -14.74
N LYS A 160 -7.79 -24.78 -15.18
CA LYS A 160 -6.43 -25.08 -15.68
C LYS A 160 -5.59 -25.85 -14.67
N ARG A 161 -5.60 -25.43 -13.41
CA ARG A 161 -4.84 -26.09 -12.34
C ARG A 161 -5.37 -27.48 -12.03
N THR A 162 -6.69 -27.67 -12.10
CA THR A 162 -7.33 -28.98 -11.89
C THR A 162 -7.04 -29.93 -13.04
N ALA A 163 -7.10 -29.46 -14.29
CA ALA A 163 -6.70 -30.21 -15.46
C ALA A 163 -5.22 -30.62 -15.40
N ALA A 164 -4.32 -29.71 -15.01
CA ALA A 164 -2.90 -30.01 -14.86
C ALA A 164 -2.62 -31.08 -13.78
N LYS A 165 -3.39 -31.11 -12.68
CA LYS A 165 -3.29 -32.16 -11.65
C LYS A 165 -3.57 -33.56 -12.19
N VAL A 166 -4.43 -33.67 -13.22
CA VAL A 166 -4.77 -34.94 -13.88
C VAL A 166 -4.00 -35.15 -15.19
N GLY A 167 -2.98 -34.33 -15.46
CA GLY A 167 -2.17 -34.44 -16.69
C GLY A 167 -2.86 -33.95 -17.96
N LEU A 168 -3.97 -33.21 -17.85
CA LEU A 168 -4.73 -32.69 -18.98
C LEU A 168 -4.37 -31.22 -19.25
N GLN A 169 -4.20 -30.85 -20.52
CA GLN A 169 -4.04 -29.47 -20.95
C GLN A 169 -5.37 -28.90 -21.47
N ILE A 170 -5.75 -27.72 -20.98
CA ILE A 170 -6.95 -27.03 -21.44
C ILE A 170 -6.58 -26.19 -22.66
N PRO A 171 -7.32 -26.31 -23.78
CA PRO A 171 -7.11 -25.46 -24.95
C PRO A 171 -7.39 -23.99 -24.59
N HIS A 172 -6.59 -23.08 -25.14
CA HIS A 172 -6.84 -21.65 -25.03
C HIS A 172 -8.12 -21.31 -25.81
N THR A 173 -9.07 -20.67 -25.16
CA THR A 173 -10.26 -20.14 -25.84
C THR A 173 -9.92 -18.78 -26.43
N ASP A 174 -10.03 -18.63 -27.76
CA ASP A 174 -9.70 -17.42 -28.56
C ASP A 174 -10.57 -16.17 -28.28
N LYS A 175 -11.15 -16.02 -27.09
CA LYS A 175 -12.06 -14.90 -26.77
C LYS A 175 -11.37 -13.60 -26.29
N ASP A 176 -10.04 -13.54 -26.30
CA ASP A 176 -9.26 -12.41 -25.80
C ASP A 176 -8.41 -11.71 -26.90
N ILE A 177 -8.92 -11.63 -28.14
CA ILE A 177 -8.41 -10.68 -29.18
C ILE A 177 -9.32 -9.45 -29.22
#